data_AF-A0A4Z0A912-F1
#
_entry.id   AF-A0A4Z0A912-F1
#
_cell.length_a   1.000
_cell.length_b   1.000
_cell.length_c   1.000
_cell.angle_alpha   90.00
_cell.angle_beta   90.00
_cell.angle_gamma   90.00
#
_symmetry.space_group_name_H-M   'P 1'
#
loop_
_entity.id
_entity.type
_entity.pdbx_description
1 polymer ?
#
loop_
_entity_poly.entity_id
_entity_poly.type
_entity_poly.pdbx_seq_one_letter_code
_entity_poly.pdbx_strand_id
1 'polypeptide(L)'
;MTGEAAGEEGDRSQASCVHSDHTFALCHLSYALLERKGHKHALPITKGFKDLLLIGNQSCPWIFDLNIRRPPPLYSTIVEVDERVTLVGYTSDPQSEEHKVLFNEDGTVKRGYRGKGWDGQGDAEGPGETVQGISGEAFRILTKPAAPHDQDGPARVSSTADAYLTPILRDYLDGLFQGFDKSLHERTHNAHAPDKKGRAPRVQIMGSDGGLVDVKGFSGLKSILSGPTGGVVGYALTSWDEERKTPIIGYSFPRLCFESVFYNLRDRLDVGGMLTDLDINTVAAGGGSCLTFRNGLFNCGPESTGADPSPACYRRGGPLTVTDANLLLGRIIPSYFPKIFGKDADESLDADMSKAAFEKLAKQINEDQHKHLGLDEIVYGCISGITVVPSRNILMAIMR
;
A
#
# COMPACT_ATOMS: atom_id res chain seq x y z
N MET A 1 6.67 24.31 -15.26
CA MET A 1 8.12 24.12 -15.19
C MET A 1 8.40 22.69 -15.58
N THR A 2 8.52 22.47 -16.88
CA THR A 2 8.95 21.22 -17.50
C THR A 2 10.46 21.15 -17.34
N GLY A 3 10.96 20.15 -16.63
CA GLY A 3 12.39 19.83 -16.64
C GLY A 3 12.73 19.22 -17.99
N GLU A 4 13.07 20.07 -18.96
CA GLU A 4 13.95 19.67 -20.06
C GLU A 4 15.27 19.24 -19.39
N ALA A 5 15.52 17.93 -19.38
CA ALA A 5 16.89 17.44 -19.22
C ALA A 5 17.64 17.90 -20.46
N ALA A 6 18.24 19.08 -20.36
CA ALA A 6 19.27 19.52 -21.30
C ALA A 6 20.30 18.41 -21.40
N GLY A 7 20.63 18.06 -22.64
CA GLY A 7 21.73 17.15 -22.96
C GLY A 7 23.05 17.78 -22.51
N GLU A 8 23.42 17.52 -21.27
CA GLU A 8 24.81 17.46 -20.86
C GLU A 8 25.12 15.98 -20.64
N GLU A 9 26.16 15.47 -21.32
CA GLU A 9 26.83 14.23 -20.95
C GLU A 9 27.48 14.41 -19.57
N GLY A 10 26.65 14.40 -18.53
CA GLY A 10 27.10 14.37 -17.15
C GLY A 10 27.63 12.97 -16.84
N ASP A 11 28.88 12.91 -16.37
CA ASP A 11 29.53 11.72 -15.84
C ASP A 11 28.61 11.00 -14.82
N ARG A 12 27.98 9.90 -15.26
CA ARG A 12 26.97 9.14 -14.50
C ARG A 12 27.55 8.41 -13.27
N SER A 13 28.85 8.58 -12.97
CA SER A 13 29.56 7.88 -11.90
C SER A 13 29.61 8.61 -10.54
N GLN A 14 28.96 9.77 -10.38
CA GLN A 14 29.12 10.64 -9.18
C GLN A 14 27.95 10.69 -8.19
N ALA A 15 26.87 9.93 -8.36
CA ALA A 15 25.80 9.90 -7.36
C ALA A 15 26.29 9.22 -6.06
N SER A 16 26.19 9.91 -4.93
CA SER A 16 26.52 9.36 -3.59
C SER A 16 25.32 8.66 -2.92
N CYS A 17 24.10 9.05 -3.31
CA CYS A 17 22.83 8.48 -2.87
C CYS A 17 21.78 8.62 -3.98
N VAL A 18 20.95 7.60 -4.14
CA VAL A 18 19.76 7.58 -4.99
C VAL A 18 18.56 7.47 -4.05
N HIS A 19 17.81 8.56 -3.93
CA HIS A 19 16.50 8.55 -3.29
C HIS A 19 15.46 8.32 -4.38
N SER A 20 14.65 7.28 -4.22
CA SER A 20 13.57 6.99 -5.15
C SER A 20 12.23 7.25 -4.47
N ASP A 21 11.62 8.37 -4.86
CA ASP A 21 10.20 8.63 -4.66
C ASP A 21 9.44 8.22 -5.93
N HIS A 22 9.59 6.98 -6.39
CA HIS A 22 8.79 6.46 -7.51
C HIS A 22 7.33 6.27 -7.07
N THR A 23 6.60 7.40 -6.96
CA THR A 23 5.18 7.51 -6.63
C THR A 23 4.32 6.59 -7.51
N PHE A 24 4.72 6.39 -8.77
CA PHE A 24 3.96 5.62 -9.74
C PHE A 24 3.91 4.10 -9.45
N ALA A 25 4.97 3.55 -8.84
CA ALA A 25 5.09 2.12 -8.61
C ALA A 25 4.63 1.66 -7.24
N LEU A 26 4.72 2.54 -6.25
CA LEU A 26 4.31 2.24 -4.88
C LEU A 26 2.78 2.32 -4.74
N CYS A 27 2.12 3.18 -5.53
CA CYS A 27 0.67 3.13 -5.72
C CYS A 27 0.18 1.82 -6.36
N HIS A 28 1.00 1.14 -7.17
CA HIS A 28 0.62 -0.13 -7.79
C HIS A 28 0.39 -1.23 -6.74
N LEU A 29 1.16 -1.24 -5.66
CA LEU A 29 1.03 -2.22 -4.57
C LEU A 29 -0.20 -1.96 -3.70
N SER A 30 -0.46 -0.69 -3.36
CA SER A 30 -1.73 -0.30 -2.75
C SER A 30 -2.93 -0.70 -3.61
N TYR A 31 -2.80 -0.59 -4.93
CA TYR A 31 -3.86 -0.97 -5.87
C TYR A 31 -4.03 -2.49 -6.00
N ALA A 32 -2.93 -3.24 -6.05
CA ALA A 32 -2.97 -4.70 -5.99
C ALA A 32 -3.69 -5.21 -4.73
N LEU A 33 -3.56 -4.48 -3.60
CA LEU A 33 -4.33 -4.76 -2.39
C LEU A 33 -5.83 -4.42 -2.53
N LEU A 34 -6.16 -3.24 -3.06
CA LEU A 34 -7.55 -2.78 -3.25
C LEU A 34 -8.32 -3.65 -4.28
N GLU A 35 -7.68 -4.01 -5.39
CA GLU A 35 -8.24 -4.86 -6.44
C GLU A 35 -8.16 -6.35 -6.13
N ARG A 36 -7.48 -6.75 -5.05
CA ARG A 36 -7.23 -8.16 -4.71
C ARG A 36 -6.47 -8.92 -5.81
N LYS A 37 -5.41 -8.30 -6.34
CA LYS A 37 -4.50 -8.86 -7.37
C LYS A 37 -3.09 -9.18 -6.84
N GLY A 38 -2.93 -9.46 -5.56
CA GLY A 38 -1.67 -9.95 -4.96
C GLY A 38 -1.43 -11.45 -5.11
N HIS A 39 -0.28 -11.91 -4.62
CA HIS A 39 0.09 -13.33 -4.67
C HIS A 39 -0.70 -14.17 -3.66
N LYS A 40 -1.18 -15.32 -4.14
CA LYS A 40 -1.78 -16.34 -3.29
C LYS A 40 -0.71 -16.90 -2.35
N HIS A 41 -1.02 -16.95 -1.07
CA HIS A 41 -0.16 -17.54 -0.04
C HIS A 41 -0.98 -18.36 0.95
N ALA A 42 -0.28 -19.18 1.75
CA ALA A 42 -0.85 -19.92 2.85
C ALA A 42 -0.56 -19.23 4.18
N LEU A 43 -1.49 -19.31 5.14
CA LEU A 43 -1.32 -18.84 6.50
C LEU A 43 -1.05 -20.03 7.44
N PRO A 44 0.19 -20.22 7.92
CA PRO A 44 0.44 -21.09 9.05
C PRO A 44 -0.09 -20.42 10.32
N ILE A 45 -0.90 -21.15 11.09
CA ILE A 45 -1.49 -20.64 12.33
C ILE A 45 -1.63 -21.75 13.35
N THR A 46 -1.57 -21.37 14.63
CA THR A 46 -1.77 -22.30 15.73
C THR A 46 -3.12 -23.03 15.61
N LYS A 47 -3.13 -24.36 15.76
CA LYS A 47 -4.33 -25.20 15.68
C LYS A 47 -5.43 -24.73 16.63
N GLY A 48 -6.66 -24.63 16.15
CA GLY A 48 -7.80 -24.04 16.87
C GLY A 48 -7.93 -22.52 16.74
N PHE A 49 -6.97 -21.85 16.08
CA PHE A 49 -7.03 -20.41 15.82
C PHE A 49 -7.25 -20.06 14.33
N LYS A 50 -7.61 -21.03 13.48
CA LYS A 50 -7.83 -20.82 12.03
C LYS A 50 -8.70 -19.59 11.70
N ASP A 51 -9.73 -19.35 12.50
CA ASP A 51 -10.71 -18.28 12.24
C ASP A 51 -10.28 -16.94 12.82
N LEU A 52 -9.12 -16.83 13.49
CA LEU A 52 -8.75 -15.60 14.21
C LEU A 52 -8.68 -14.38 13.29
N LEU A 53 -8.04 -14.52 12.13
CA LEU A 53 -7.94 -13.41 11.18
C LEU A 53 -9.26 -13.10 10.47
N LEU A 54 -10.17 -14.07 10.37
CA LEU A 54 -11.51 -13.87 9.82
C LEU A 54 -12.44 -13.16 10.80
N ILE A 55 -12.33 -13.50 12.09
CA ILE A 55 -13.05 -12.83 13.19
C ILE A 55 -12.53 -11.40 13.36
N GLY A 56 -11.22 -11.19 13.18
CA GLY A 56 -10.56 -9.91 13.39
C GLY A 56 -10.60 -9.50 14.87
N ASN A 57 -10.58 -8.18 15.11
CA ASN A 57 -10.65 -7.61 16.47
C ASN A 57 -12.08 -7.23 16.90
N GLN A 58 -13.10 -7.65 16.14
CA GLN A 58 -14.51 -7.30 16.32
C GLN A 58 -14.81 -5.78 16.36
N SER A 59 -13.87 -4.92 15.92
CA SER A 59 -14.12 -3.49 15.84
C SER A 59 -15.27 -3.25 14.87
N CYS A 60 -16.25 -2.49 15.32
CA CYS A 60 -17.38 -2.03 14.51
C CYS A 60 -17.29 -0.51 14.38
N PRO A 61 -16.56 0.02 13.37
CA PRO A 61 -16.34 1.46 13.23
C PRO A 61 -17.64 2.24 13.10
N TRP A 62 -18.67 1.61 12.53
CA TRP A 62 -20.01 2.15 12.33
C TRP A 62 -21.01 1.31 13.12
N ILE A 63 -21.12 1.55 14.43
CA ILE A 63 -21.89 0.70 15.36
C ILE A 63 -23.39 0.59 15.03
N PHE A 64 -23.93 1.52 14.22
CA PHE A 64 -25.32 1.53 13.78
C PHE A 64 -25.53 1.01 12.35
N ASP A 65 -24.46 0.57 11.68
CA ASP A 65 -24.61 -0.04 10.36
C ASP A 65 -25.21 -1.45 10.49
N LEU A 66 -26.45 -1.60 10.00
CA LEU A 66 -27.17 -2.88 10.04
C LEU A 66 -26.63 -3.89 9.02
N ASN A 67 -25.82 -3.45 8.05
CA ASN A 67 -25.30 -4.30 6.97
C ASN A 67 -23.77 -4.24 6.89
N ILE A 68 -23.10 -4.74 7.93
CA ILE A 68 -21.64 -4.78 8.00
C ILE A 68 -21.07 -5.72 6.94
N ARG A 69 -20.38 -5.16 5.94
CA ARG A 69 -19.64 -5.93 4.93
C ARG A 69 -18.19 -6.10 5.37
N ARG A 70 -17.80 -7.33 5.70
CA ARG A 70 -16.41 -7.66 6.04
C ARG A 70 -15.62 -8.00 4.77
N PRO A 71 -14.44 -7.41 4.56
CA PRO A 71 -13.57 -7.81 3.46
C PRO A 71 -13.11 -9.27 3.65
N PRO A 72 -12.97 -10.05 2.56
CA PRO A 72 -12.40 -11.39 2.66
C PRO A 72 -10.92 -11.33 3.09
N PRO A 73 -10.39 -12.40 3.71
CA PRO A 73 -8.97 -12.50 4.03
C PRO A 73 -8.09 -12.47 2.77
N LEU A 74 -6.80 -12.15 2.95
CA LEU A 74 -5.82 -12.10 1.86
C LEU A 74 -5.15 -13.46 1.57
N TYR A 75 -5.14 -14.36 2.56
CA TYR A 75 -4.61 -15.72 2.39
C TYR A 75 -5.59 -16.62 1.65
N SER A 76 -5.05 -17.65 0.99
CA SER A 76 -5.83 -18.62 0.20
C SER A 76 -6.01 -19.97 0.88
N THR A 77 -5.06 -20.35 1.73
CA THR A 77 -5.04 -21.65 2.42
C THR A 77 -4.61 -21.43 3.87
N ILE A 78 -5.18 -22.18 4.80
CA ILE A 78 -4.77 -22.18 6.22
C ILE A 78 -4.08 -23.50 6.51
N VAL A 79 -2.93 -23.44 7.18
CA VAL A 79 -2.21 -24.60 7.70
C VAL A 79 -2.21 -24.52 9.21
N GLU A 80 -2.97 -25.39 9.87
CA GLU A 80 -3.00 -25.45 11.32
C GLU A 80 -1.79 -26.24 11.86
N VAL A 81 -0.95 -25.56 12.64
CA VAL A 81 0.23 -26.15 13.29
C VAL A 81 -0.14 -26.51 14.73
N ASP A 82 0.10 -27.78 15.10
CA ASP A 82 -0.13 -28.25 16.46
C ASP A 82 1.03 -27.79 17.37
N GLU A 83 0.95 -26.52 17.76
CA GLU A 83 1.87 -25.86 18.68
C GLU A 83 1.09 -25.08 19.75
N ARG A 84 1.73 -24.86 20.89
CA ARG A 84 1.24 -23.96 21.95
C ARG A 84 2.39 -23.25 22.62
N VAL A 85 2.27 -21.93 22.75
CA VAL A 85 3.15 -21.07 23.54
C VAL A 85 2.35 -20.20 24.52
N THR A 86 2.99 -19.75 25.60
CA THR A 86 2.47 -18.75 26.53
C THR A 86 3.53 -17.71 26.83
N LEU A 87 3.14 -16.47 27.15
CA LEU A 87 4.07 -15.47 27.66
C LEU A 87 4.60 -15.90 29.03
N VAL A 88 5.88 -15.63 29.28
CA VAL A 88 6.50 -15.84 30.59
C VAL A 88 6.30 -14.61 31.46
N GLY A 89 5.75 -14.84 32.66
CA GLY A 89 5.50 -13.80 33.65
C GLY A 89 4.02 -13.49 33.83
N TYR A 90 3.71 -12.79 34.93
CA TYR A 90 2.34 -12.44 35.27
C TYR A 90 2.01 -11.06 34.69
N THR A 91 0.99 -10.98 33.82
CA THR A 91 0.58 -9.73 33.14
C THR A 91 0.18 -8.60 34.09
N SER A 92 -0.03 -8.88 35.38
CA SER A 92 -0.32 -7.87 36.40
C SER A 92 0.79 -7.72 37.44
N ASP A 93 2.02 -8.13 37.13
CA ASP A 93 3.20 -7.86 37.95
C ASP A 93 3.58 -6.37 37.86
N PRO A 94 3.47 -5.59 38.95
CA PRO A 94 3.82 -4.18 38.96
C PRO A 94 5.33 -3.92 38.78
N GLN A 95 6.18 -4.94 38.95
CA GLN A 95 7.64 -4.87 38.81
C GLN A 95 8.15 -5.75 37.65
N SER A 96 7.31 -5.94 36.61
CA SER A 96 7.60 -6.81 35.47
C SER A 96 8.96 -6.54 34.81
N GLU A 97 9.39 -5.27 34.69
CA GLU A 97 10.70 -4.90 34.13
C GLU A 97 11.90 -5.39 34.95
N GLU A 98 11.77 -5.43 36.27
CA GLU A 98 12.82 -5.94 37.16
C GLU A 98 12.82 -7.48 37.19
N HIS A 99 11.62 -8.06 37.06
CA HIS A 99 11.38 -9.50 37.16
C HIS A 99 11.52 -10.25 35.84
N LYS A 100 11.59 -9.55 34.70
CA LYS A 100 11.67 -10.16 33.37
C LYS A 100 12.84 -11.13 33.23
N VAL A 101 12.60 -12.11 32.35
CA VAL A 101 13.63 -13.04 31.86
C VAL A 101 14.71 -12.21 31.16
N LEU A 102 15.97 -12.54 31.44
CA LEU A 102 17.10 -11.96 30.73
C LEU A 102 17.71 -13.02 29.83
N PHE A 103 17.94 -12.63 28.57
CA PHE A 103 18.59 -13.46 27.58
C PHE A 103 20.05 -13.01 27.39
N ASN A 104 20.91 -13.94 27.03
CA ASN A 104 22.24 -13.67 26.49
C ASN A 104 22.12 -13.22 25.01
N GLU A 105 23.20 -12.73 24.41
CA GLU A 105 23.23 -12.33 22.99
C GLU A 105 22.93 -13.49 22.03
N ASP A 106 23.12 -14.73 22.47
CA ASP A 106 22.82 -15.96 21.72
C ASP A 106 21.38 -16.46 21.92
N GLY A 107 20.53 -15.71 22.65
CA GLY A 107 19.14 -16.06 22.92
C GLY A 107 18.93 -17.08 24.03
N THR A 108 20.01 -17.55 24.69
CA THR A 108 19.89 -18.46 25.84
C THR A 108 19.44 -17.72 27.09
N VAL A 109 18.72 -18.40 27.99
CA VAL A 109 18.26 -17.80 29.24
C VAL A 109 19.45 -17.56 30.16
N LYS A 110 19.79 -16.29 30.36
CA LYS A 110 20.78 -15.84 31.36
C LYS A 110 20.20 -15.88 32.76
N ARG A 111 18.93 -15.47 32.88
CA ARG A 111 18.21 -15.42 34.15
C ARG A 111 16.73 -15.63 33.92
N GLY A 112 16.15 -16.56 34.67
CA GLY A 112 14.71 -16.84 34.71
C GLY A 112 13.86 -15.67 35.22
N TYR A 113 12.54 -15.85 35.15
CA TYR A 113 11.59 -14.85 35.64
C TYR A 113 11.49 -14.91 37.16
N ARG A 114 11.49 -13.74 37.84
CA ARG A 114 11.55 -13.66 39.31
C ARG A 114 10.23 -13.24 39.99
N GLY A 115 9.20 -12.95 39.20
CA GLY A 115 7.89 -12.60 39.74
C GLY A 115 7.12 -13.83 40.20
N LYS A 116 6.13 -13.58 41.07
CA LYS A 116 5.23 -14.64 41.55
C LYS A 116 4.43 -15.24 40.38
N GLY A 117 4.13 -16.53 40.49
CA GLY A 117 3.15 -17.19 39.63
C GLY A 117 1.77 -16.52 39.70
N TRP A 118 0.91 -16.81 38.71
CA TRP A 118 -0.46 -16.28 38.63
C TRP A 118 -1.34 -16.66 39.84
N ASP A 119 -0.96 -17.72 40.55
CA ASP A 119 -1.56 -18.23 41.79
C ASP A 119 -1.00 -17.56 43.06
N GLY A 120 -0.03 -16.64 42.90
CA GLY A 120 0.61 -15.93 44.01
C GLY A 120 1.55 -16.79 44.87
N GLN A 121 1.80 -18.06 44.49
CA GLN A 121 2.68 -18.99 45.20
C GLN A 121 3.73 -19.58 44.25
N GLY A 122 5.00 -19.57 44.66
CA GLY A 122 6.12 -20.09 43.85
C GLY A 122 6.59 -19.15 42.75
N ASP A 123 7.65 -19.58 42.06
CA ASP A 123 8.19 -18.91 40.88
C ASP A 123 7.24 -19.15 39.69
N ALA A 124 7.03 -18.16 38.81
CA ALA A 124 6.19 -18.34 37.60
C ALA A 124 6.79 -19.33 36.57
N GLU A 125 7.79 -20.12 36.97
CA GLU A 125 8.47 -21.16 36.22
C GLU A 125 7.70 -22.48 36.31
N GLY A 126 6.66 -22.59 35.47
CA GLY A 126 6.06 -23.87 35.11
C GLY A 126 6.92 -24.67 34.11
N PRO A 127 6.57 -25.94 33.85
CA PRO A 127 7.32 -26.80 32.94
C PRO A 127 7.30 -26.29 31.49
N GLY A 128 8.43 -26.39 30.78
CA GLY A 128 8.57 -26.00 29.37
C GLY A 128 9.84 -25.19 29.09
N GLU A 129 10.31 -25.23 27.85
CA GLU A 129 11.46 -24.46 27.41
C GLU A 129 11.08 -22.98 27.21
N THR A 130 11.92 -22.07 27.68
CA THR A 130 11.74 -20.62 27.49
C THR A 130 12.64 -20.14 26.36
N VAL A 131 12.05 -19.47 25.39
CA VAL A 131 12.73 -18.91 24.21
C VAL A 131 12.43 -17.42 24.10
N GLN A 132 13.33 -16.69 23.46
CA GLN A 132 13.12 -15.29 23.14
C GLN A 132 12.36 -15.16 21.83
N GLY A 133 11.23 -14.44 21.84
CA GLY A 133 10.53 -14.06 20.62
C GLY A 133 11.29 -12.98 19.85
N ILE A 134 10.94 -12.80 18.58
CA ILE A 134 11.61 -11.83 17.68
C ILE A 134 11.48 -10.39 18.19
N SER A 135 10.37 -10.06 18.85
CA SER A 135 10.12 -8.78 19.51
C SER A 135 10.75 -8.66 20.91
N GLY A 136 11.48 -9.70 21.35
CA GLY A 136 12.28 -9.72 22.56
C GLY A 136 11.56 -10.24 23.79
N GLU A 137 10.25 -10.52 23.71
CA GLU A 137 9.49 -11.10 24.83
C GLU A 137 9.89 -12.54 25.09
N ALA A 138 9.77 -12.97 26.34
CA ALA A 138 10.00 -14.35 26.71
C ALA A 138 8.73 -15.19 26.52
N PHE A 139 8.84 -16.24 25.71
CA PHE A 139 7.78 -17.21 25.47
C PHE A 139 8.16 -18.56 26.04
N ARG A 140 7.19 -19.25 26.63
CA ARG A 140 7.32 -20.64 27.06
C ARG A 140 6.61 -21.55 26.08
N ILE A 141 7.31 -22.59 25.64
CA ILE A 141 6.76 -23.60 24.73
C ILE A 141 6.05 -24.66 25.56
N LEU A 142 4.73 -24.76 25.38
CA LEU A 142 3.88 -25.78 26.00
C LEU A 142 3.78 -27.03 25.12
N THR A 143 3.79 -26.86 23.81
CA THR A 143 3.74 -27.96 22.84
C THR A 143 4.58 -27.59 21.62
N LYS A 144 5.58 -28.42 21.32
CA LYS A 144 6.39 -28.29 20.09
C LYS A 144 5.68 -28.98 18.93
N PRO A 145 5.75 -28.42 17.72
CA PRO A 145 5.31 -29.12 16.53
C PRO A 145 6.19 -30.38 16.33
N ALA A 146 5.57 -31.49 15.90
CA ALA A 146 6.33 -32.63 15.40
C ALA A 146 7.01 -32.20 14.08
N ALA A 147 8.34 -32.16 14.06
CA ALA A 147 9.17 -31.48 13.04
C ALA A 147 9.04 -32.05 11.60
N PRO A 148 9.53 -31.34 10.56
CA PRO A 148 10.19 -30.02 10.58
C PRO A 148 9.51 -28.96 9.70
N HIS A 149 9.59 -27.70 10.13
CA HIS A 149 10.06 -26.62 9.25
C HIS A 149 10.51 -25.42 10.09
N ASP A 150 11.76 -24.99 9.88
CA ASP A 150 12.27 -23.68 10.25
C ASP A 150 11.52 -22.63 9.42
N GLN A 151 10.50 -22.01 9.99
CA GLN A 151 10.01 -20.70 9.54
C GLN A 151 9.50 -19.92 10.75
N ASP A 152 10.38 -19.10 11.30
CA ASP A 152 9.99 -17.96 12.12
C ASP A 152 9.28 -16.93 11.23
N GLY A 153 8.03 -16.60 11.58
CA GLY A 153 7.26 -15.54 10.92
C GLY A 153 6.52 -14.70 11.96
N PRO A 154 6.64 -13.35 11.93
CA PRO A 154 6.00 -12.50 12.93
C PRO A 154 4.51 -12.21 12.64
N ALA A 155 3.83 -11.78 13.71
CA ALA A 155 2.56 -11.04 13.88
C ALA A 155 1.46 -11.07 12.79
N ARG A 156 0.24 -11.25 13.28
CA ARG A 156 -1.01 -11.51 12.58
C ARG A 156 -1.52 -10.28 11.80
N VAL A 157 -2.02 -10.51 10.58
CA VAL A 157 -2.44 -9.57 9.52
C VAL A 157 -1.32 -8.85 8.76
N SER A 158 -0.36 -8.22 9.44
CA SER A 158 0.72 -7.47 8.77
C SER A 158 1.61 -8.38 7.91
N SER A 159 1.92 -9.59 8.40
CA SER A 159 2.64 -10.62 7.64
C SER A 159 1.86 -11.14 6.44
N THR A 160 0.54 -11.20 6.54
CA THR A 160 -0.36 -11.62 5.45
C THR A 160 -0.33 -10.59 4.31
N ALA A 161 -0.39 -9.29 4.63
CA ALA A 161 -0.26 -8.22 3.65
C ALA A 161 1.15 -8.21 3.01
N ASP A 162 2.19 -8.40 3.81
CA ASP A 162 3.57 -8.46 3.33
C ASP A 162 3.79 -9.65 2.39
N ALA A 163 3.32 -10.85 2.75
CA ALA A 163 3.37 -12.04 1.89
C ALA A 163 2.57 -11.88 0.59
N TYR A 164 1.47 -11.12 0.64
CA TYR A 164 0.61 -10.85 -0.51
C TYR A 164 1.24 -9.89 -1.53
N LEU A 165 1.98 -8.88 -1.04
CA LEU A 165 2.48 -7.77 -1.86
C LEU A 165 3.98 -7.83 -2.17
N THR A 166 4.80 -8.40 -1.27
CA THR A 166 6.26 -8.41 -1.44
C THR A 166 6.74 -9.07 -2.73
N PRO A 167 6.15 -10.19 -3.22
CA PRO A 167 6.56 -10.74 -4.51
C PRO A 167 6.38 -9.75 -5.68
N ILE A 168 5.24 -9.05 -5.73
CA ILE A 168 4.97 -8.03 -6.76
C ILE A 168 5.97 -6.88 -6.65
N LEU A 169 6.28 -6.45 -5.41
CA LEU A 169 7.27 -5.43 -5.16
C LEU A 169 8.65 -5.85 -5.68
N ARG A 170 9.06 -7.11 -5.46
CA ARG A 170 10.36 -7.62 -5.90
C ARG A 170 10.45 -7.65 -7.42
N ASP A 171 9.44 -8.19 -8.10
CA ASP A 171 9.37 -8.19 -9.57
C ASP A 171 9.46 -6.76 -10.13
N TYR A 172 8.78 -5.80 -9.49
CA TYR A 172 8.85 -4.40 -9.87
C TYR A 172 10.25 -3.80 -9.68
N LEU A 173 10.85 -3.99 -8.51
CA LEU A 173 12.19 -3.46 -8.23
C LEU A 173 13.22 -4.07 -9.16
N ASP A 174 13.15 -5.37 -9.41
CA ASP A 174 14.08 -6.05 -10.31
C ASP A 174 13.97 -5.51 -11.74
N GLY A 175 12.75 -5.28 -12.24
CA GLY A 175 12.50 -4.64 -13.53
C GLY A 175 12.96 -3.18 -13.59
N LEU A 176 12.73 -2.39 -12.53
CA LEU A 176 13.21 -1.02 -12.42
C LEU A 176 14.74 -0.98 -12.49
N PHE A 177 15.41 -1.79 -11.69
CA PHE A 177 16.86 -1.79 -11.58
C PHE A 177 17.56 -2.48 -12.77
N GLN A 178 16.83 -3.25 -13.59
CA GLN A 178 17.37 -3.85 -14.81
C GLN A 178 17.89 -2.79 -15.81
N GLY A 179 17.29 -1.59 -15.81
CA GLY A 179 17.72 -0.48 -16.66
C GLY A 179 18.92 0.31 -16.13
N PHE A 180 19.41 0.01 -14.94
CA PHE A 180 20.54 0.68 -14.30
C PHE A 180 21.83 -0.14 -14.41
N ASP A 181 22.96 0.49 -14.10
CA ASP A 181 24.26 -0.18 -14.06
C ASP A 181 24.23 -1.40 -13.11
N LYS A 182 24.99 -2.45 -13.45
CA LYS A 182 25.05 -3.70 -12.67
C LYS A 182 25.36 -3.49 -11.20
N SER A 183 26.15 -2.46 -10.88
CA SER A 183 26.50 -2.08 -9.50
C SER A 183 25.31 -1.59 -8.67
N LEU A 184 24.26 -1.05 -9.30
CA LEU A 184 22.99 -0.68 -8.66
C LEU A 184 22.03 -1.88 -8.62
N HIS A 185 21.99 -2.68 -9.69
CA HIS A 185 21.13 -3.86 -9.79
C HIS A 185 21.50 -4.96 -8.79
N GLU A 186 22.79 -5.31 -8.63
CA GLU A 186 23.22 -6.37 -7.70
C GLU A 186 22.90 -6.04 -6.21
N ARG A 187 22.61 -4.77 -5.90
CA ARG A 187 22.29 -4.33 -4.53
C ARG A 187 20.82 -4.44 -4.15
N THR A 188 19.90 -4.70 -5.08
CA THR A 188 18.52 -5.09 -4.74
C THR A 188 18.49 -6.39 -3.94
N HIS A 189 19.54 -7.22 -4.08
CA HIS A 189 19.70 -8.49 -3.41
C HIS A 189 20.88 -8.55 -2.41
N ASN A 190 21.99 -7.82 -2.61
CA ASN A 190 23.19 -7.90 -1.76
C ASN A 190 23.75 -6.53 -1.29
N ALA A 191 23.69 -6.28 0.01
CA ALA A 191 24.07 -4.99 0.63
C ALA A 191 25.59 -4.75 0.82
N HIS A 192 26.47 -5.71 0.55
CA HIS A 192 27.87 -5.70 1.05
C HIS A 192 28.98 -5.82 0.00
N ALA A 193 28.71 -5.62 -1.30
CA ALA A 193 29.80 -5.51 -2.27
C ALA A 193 30.21 -4.03 -2.40
N PRO A 194 31.28 -3.55 -1.72
CA PRO A 194 31.89 -2.29 -2.11
C PRO A 194 32.43 -2.43 -3.54
N ASP A 195 32.18 -1.43 -4.38
CA ASP A 195 33.04 -1.25 -5.55
C ASP A 195 34.49 -1.11 -5.06
N LYS A 196 35.47 -1.49 -5.89
CA LYS A 196 36.92 -1.45 -5.63
C LYS A 196 37.45 -0.06 -5.22
N LYS A 197 36.59 0.96 -5.18
CA LYS A 197 36.85 2.36 -4.76
C LYS A 197 35.92 2.89 -3.65
N GLY A 198 35.02 2.09 -3.07
CA GLY A 198 34.19 2.49 -1.91
C GLY A 198 33.13 3.57 -2.16
N ARG A 199 32.74 3.82 -3.42
CA ARG A 199 31.80 4.90 -3.82
C ARG A 199 30.52 4.38 -4.49
N ALA A 200 29.82 3.44 -3.87
CA ALA A 200 28.57 2.95 -4.45
C ALA A 200 27.35 3.70 -3.85
N PRO A 201 26.43 4.25 -4.68
CA PRO A 201 25.29 5.08 -4.23
C PRO A 201 24.28 4.31 -3.39
N ARG A 202 23.97 4.77 -2.17
CA ARG A 202 22.89 4.16 -1.36
C ARG A 202 21.55 4.28 -2.08
N VAL A 203 20.71 3.24 -2.04
CA VAL A 203 19.37 3.26 -2.62
C VAL A 203 18.36 3.22 -1.50
N GLN A 204 17.61 4.31 -1.35
CA GLN A 204 16.59 4.43 -0.33
C GLN A 204 15.23 4.75 -0.96
N ILE A 205 14.18 4.16 -0.40
CA ILE A 205 12.80 4.26 -0.87
C ILE A 205 11.96 4.81 0.28
N MET A 206 11.04 5.73 -0.03
CA MET A 206 10.07 6.23 0.94
C MET A 206 9.25 5.07 1.51
N GLY A 207 9.10 5.02 2.83
CA GLY A 207 8.22 4.13 3.57
C GLY A 207 6.85 4.76 3.84
N SER A 208 5.90 3.95 4.29
CA SER A 208 4.56 4.40 4.68
C SER A 208 4.57 5.38 5.87
N ASP A 209 5.61 5.31 6.70
CA ASP A 209 5.87 6.13 7.89
C ASP A 209 6.48 7.52 7.61
N GLY A 210 6.86 7.80 6.35
CA GLY A 210 7.52 9.06 5.96
C GLY A 210 9.03 9.03 6.07
N GLY A 211 9.61 7.90 6.47
CA GLY A 211 11.04 7.67 6.51
C GLY A 211 11.58 7.12 5.19
N LEU A 212 12.90 7.18 5.05
CA LEU A 212 13.62 6.54 3.95
C LEU A 212 14.19 5.18 4.40
N VAL A 213 13.78 4.12 3.72
CA VAL A 213 14.18 2.73 4.02
C VAL A 213 15.15 2.24 2.95
N ASP A 214 16.20 1.55 3.36
CA ASP A 214 17.09 0.86 2.41
C ASP A 214 16.32 -0.20 1.61
N VAL A 215 16.60 -0.31 0.30
CA VAL A 215 15.91 -1.24 -0.61
C VAL A 215 15.87 -2.69 -0.10
N LYS A 216 16.88 -3.14 0.66
CA LYS A 216 16.90 -4.49 1.26
C LYS A 216 15.80 -4.68 2.30
N GLY A 217 15.60 -3.67 3.15
CA GLY A 217 14.64 -3.68 4.25
C GLY A 217 13.24 -3.20 3.85
N PHE A 218 13.04 -2.91 2.57
CA PHE A 218 11.77 -2.51 2.00
C PHE A 218 10.92 -3.75 1.68
N SER A 219 9.65 -3.69 2.10
CA SER A 219 8.72 -4.82 2.04
C SER A 219 7.37 -4.36 1.51
N GLY A 220 6.52 -5.30 1.10
CA GLY A 220 5.20 -5.01 0.57
C GLY A 220 4.36 -4.18 1.55
N LEU A 221 4.42 -4.49 2.85
CA LEU A 221 3.74 -3.72 3.90
C LEU A 221 4.23 -2.27 3.96
N LYS A 222 5.54 -2.05 4.00
CA LYS A 222 6.15 -0.71 4.09
C LYS A 222 5.95 0.13 2.82
N SER A 223 5.58 -0.51 1.72
CA SER A 223 5.30 0.15 0.44
C SER A 223 3.89 0.73 0.35
N ILE A 224 2.97 0.27 1.21
CA ILE A 224 1.57 0.72 1.19
C ILE A 224 1.55 2.22 1.47
N LEU A 225 0.99 3.00 0.54
CA LEU A 225 0.86 4.46 0.64
C LEU A 225 2.17 5.25 0.74
N SER A 226 3.33 4.68 0.41
CA SER A 226 4.59 5.42 0.57
C SER A 226 4.80 6.59 -0.40
N GLY A 227 4.31 6.48 -1.65
CA GLY A 227 4.30 7.61 -2.59
C GLY A 227 3.48 8.82 -2.08
N PRO A 228 2.22 8.61 -1.68
CA PRO A 228 1.37 9.63 -1.06
C PRO A 228 2.02 10.25 0.18
N THR A 229 2.61 9.41 1.04
CA THR A 229 3.42 9.81 2.19
C THR A 229 4.54 10.79 1.82
N GLY A 230 5.27 10.55 0.74
CA GLY A 230 6.27 11.51 0.24
C GLY A 230 5.66 12.87 -0.12
N GLY A 231 4.45 12.89 -0.69
CA GLY A 231 3.68 14.11 -0.93
C GLY A 231 3.29 14.83 0.36
N VAL A 232 2.90 14.09 1.40
CA VAL A 232 2.59 14.66 2.74
C VAL A 232 3.81 15.33 3.34
N VAL A 233 4.97 14.64 3.32
CA VAL A 233 6.24 15.19 3.80
C VAL A 233 6.59 16.47 3.02
N GLY A 234 6.41 16.46 1.70
CA GLY A 234 6.59 17.64 0.85
C GLY A 234 5.67 18.81 1.23
N TYR A 235 4.37 18.56 1.42
CA TYR A 235 3.42 19.59 1.88
C TYR A 235 3.84 20.15 3.25
N ALA A 236 4.11 19.28 4.22
CA ALA A 236 4.48 19.70 5.57
C ALA A 236 5.72 20.61 5.58
N LEU A 237 6.74 20.27 4.79
CA LEU A 237 7.98 21.05 4.71
C LEU A 237 7.82 22.38 3.97
N THR A 238 6.93 22.46 2.98
CA THR A 238 6.80 23.63 2.10
C THR A 238 5.71 24.61 2.50
N SER A 239 4.73 24.15 3.28
CA SER A 239 3.51 24.91 3.58
C SER A 239 3.36 25.28 5.05
N TRP A 240 4.30 24.86 5.90
CA TRP A 240 4.36 25.28 7.29
C TRP A 240 4.59 26.78 7.42
N ASP A 241 3.71 27.44 8.17
CA ASP A 241 3.77 28.86 8.51
C ASP A 241 3.74 28.98 10.04
N GLU A 242 4.85 29.44 10.61
CA GLU A 242 5.04 29.53 12.07
C GLU A 242 4.12 30.58 12.72
N GLU A 243 3.68 31.58 11.95
CA GLU A 243 2.78 32.63 12.43
C GLU A 243 1.32 32.15 12.41
N ARG A 244 0.89 31.52 11.31
CA ARG A 244 -0.50 31.07 11.13
C ARG A 244 -0.81 29.81 11.92
N LYS A 245 0.14 28.88 12.02
CA LYS A 245 -0.02 27.56 12.68
C LYS A 245 -1.31 26.84 12.27
N THR A 246 -1.74 27.04 11.03
CA THR A 246 -2.99 26.50 10.50
C THR A 246 -2.73 25.13 9.90
N PRO A 247 -3.50 24.08 10.26
CA PRO A 247 -3.45 22.80 9.60
C PRO A 247 -3.78 22.90 8.11
N ILE A 248 -3.11 22.10 7.29
CA ILE A 248 -3.30 22.08 5.84
C ILE A 248 -3.84 20.71 5.43
N ILE A 249 -4.75 20.73 4.46
CA ILE A 249 -5.28 19.54 3.82
C ILE A 249 -4.58 19.39 2.48
N GLY A 250 -3.78 18.33 2.36
CA GLY A 250 -3.12 17.96 1.11
C GLY A 250 -4.11 17.26 0.19
N TYR A 251 -4.06 17.59 -1.10
CA TYR A 251 -5.02 17.06 -2.05
C TYR A 251 -4.35 16.67 -3.36
N SER A 252 -4.44 15.39 -3.73
CA SER A 252 -3.74 14.83 -4.88
C SER A 252 -4.65 13.97 -5.77
N PHE A 253 -4.60 14.23 -7.08
CA PHE A 253 -5.25 13.42 -8.12
C PHE A 253 -4.20 12.81 -9.07
N PRO A 254 -3.58 11.67 -8.72
CA PRO A 254 -2.73 10.96 -9.66
C PRO A 254 -3.52 10.27 -10.80
N ARG A 255 -2.79 9.85 -11.84
CA ARG A 255 -3.33 9.12 -13.01
C ARG A 255 -4.02 7.80 -12.64
N LEU A 256 -3.68 7.17 -11.51
CA LEU A 256 -4.20 5.86 -11.12
C LEU A 256 -5.19 5.91 -9.94
N CYS A 257 -5.03 6.85 -9.02
CA CYS A 257 -5.80 6.93 -7.78
C CYS A 257 -6.24 8.36 -7.46
N PHE A 258 -7.13 8.51 -6.49
CA PHE A 258 -7.43 9.77 -5.84
C PHE A 258 -7.07 9.67 -4.37
N GLU A 259 -6.44 10.72 -3.83
CA GLU A 259 -5.96 10.70 -2.45
C GLU A 259 -6.19 12.05 -1.78
N SER A 260 -6.94 12.01 -0.68
CA SER A 260 -7.14 13.14 0.23
C SER A 260 -6.28 12.91 1.47
N VAL A 261 -5.35 13.83 1.74
CA VAL A 261 -4.39 13.71 2.85
C VAL A 261 -4.81 14.62 3.99
N PHE A 262 -4.89 14.05 5.19
CA PHE A 262 -5.10 14.77 6.43
C PHE A 262 -3.85 14.65 7.30
N TYR A 263 -3.43 15.75 7.91
CA TYR A 263 -2.37 15.70 8.91
C TYR A 263 -2.99 15.50 10.29
N ASN A 264 -3.10 14.24 10.70
CA ASN A 264 -3.24 13.84 12.10
C ASN A 264 -2.37 12.59 12.30
N LEU A 265 -1.44 12.61 13.26
CA LEU A 265 -0.80 11.38 13.75
C LEU A 265 -1.88 10.57 14.46
N ARG A 266 -2.51 9.64 13.75
CA ARG A 266 -3.44 8.66 14.33
C ARG A 266 -3.17 7.31 13.69
N ASP A 267 -3.10 6.29 14.53
CA ASP A 267 -3.07 4.89 14.10
C ASP A 267 -4.33 4.59 13.30
N ARG A 268 -4.26 4.51 11.96
CA ARG A 268 -5.24 3.77 11.14
C ARG A 268 -4.88 3.74 9.65
N LEU A 269 -4.33 2.61 9.24
CA LEU A 269 -4.81 1.91 8.06
C LEU A 269 -5.46 0.60 8.54
N ASP A 270 -6.69 0.31 8.11
CA ASP A 270 -7.46 -0.87 8.56
C ASP A 270 -7.01 -2.14 7.81
N VAL A 271 -5.71 -2.41 7.89
CA VAL A 271 -5.05 -3.69 7.58
C VAL A 271 -4.66 -4.32 8.91
N GLY A 272 -5.66 -4.60 9.76
CA GLY A 272 -5.46 -5.38 10.98
C GLY A 272 -4.69 -4.71 12.12
N GLY A 273 -4.59 -3.37 12.13
CA GLY A 273 -4.23 -2.58 13.31
C GLY A 273 -2.82 -2.81 13.85
N MET A 274 -1.85 -2.07 13.31
CA MET A 274 -0.64 -1.53 13.98
C MET A 274 0.34 -1.09 12.87
N LEU A 275 0.08 0.07 12.27
CA LEU A 275 1.08 0.82 11.50
C LEU A 275 1.01 2.27 11.98
N THR A 276 2.16 2.85 12.31
CA THR A 276 2.32 4.28 12.53
C THR A 276 2.33 4.97 11.17
N ASP A 277 1.18 5.01 10.51
CA ASP A 277 1.03 5.64 9.21
C ASP A 277 0.47 7.07 9.36
N LEU A 278 0.85 7.92 8.41
CA LEU A 278 0.21 9.22 8.22
C LEU A 278 -1.28 9.03 7.87
N ASP A 279 -2.17 9.92 8.33
CA ASP A 279 -3.62 9.86 8.05
C ASP A 279 -3.93 10.21 6.58
N ILE A 280 -3.68 9.24 5.71
CA ILE A 280 -3.89 9.33 4.27
C ILE A 280 -5.17 8.56 3.93
N ASN A 281 -6.17 9.28 3.44
CA ASN A 281 -7.43 8.69 3.01
C ASN A 281 -7.43 8.57 1.48
N THR A 282 -7.41 7.34 0.97
CA THR A 282 -7.40 7.07 -0.48
C THR A 282 -8.77 6.61 -0.98
N VAL A 283 -9.09 6.98 -2.20
CA VAL A 283 -10.25 6.44 -2.94
C VAL A 283 -9.75 5.94 -4.30
N ALA A 284 -10.21 4.76 -4.70
CA ALA A 284 -9.91 4.19 -6.01
C ALA A 284 -10.71 4.91 -7.13
N ALA A 285 -10.41 6.18 -7.38
CA ALA A 285 -11.03 6.99 -8.43
C ALA A 285 -10.01 7.99 -9.04
N GLY A 286 -9.22 7.57 -10.03
CA GLY A 286 -8.22 8.41 -10.70
C GLY A 286 -8.48 8.59 -12.19
N GLY A 287 -7.51 9.18 -12.91
CA GLY A 287 -7.59 9.35 -14.37
C GLY A 287 -7.82 8.05 -15.15
N GLY A 288 -7.24 6.95 -14.69
CA GLY A 288 -7.33 5.62 -15.28
C GLY A 288 -8.57 4.82 -14.86
N SER A 289 -9.41 5.34 -13.96
CA SER A 289 -10.59 4.58 -13.52
C SER A 289 -11.53 4.30 -14.68
N CYS A 290 -11.89 3.04 -14.85
CA CYS A 290 -12.74 2.58 -15.95
C CYS A 290 -14.16 3.11 -15.77
N LEU A 291 -14.73 3.65 -16.85
CA LEU A 291 -16.11 4.11 -16.91
C LEU A 291 -16.97 3.02 -17.55
N THR A 292 -18.04 2.64 -16.86
CA THR A 292 -18.99 1.63 -17.33
C THR A 292 -20.42 2.06 -17.03
N PHE A 293 -21.39 1.41 -17.67
CA PHE A 293 -22.81 1.58 -17.37
C PHE A 293 -23.39 0.23 -16.99
N ARG A 294 -24.02 0.14 -15.82
CA ARG A 294 -24.66 -1.10 -15.32
C ARG A 294 -25.92 -0.75 -14.53
N ASN A 295 -26.99 -1.49 -14.76
CA ASN A 295 -28.26 -1.38 -14.02
C ASN A 295 -28.82 0.05 -13.96
N GLY A 296 -28.79 0.78 -15.08
CA GLY A 296 -29.27 2.16 -15.15
C GLY A 296 -28.35 3.22 -14.50
N LEU A 297 -27.15 2.83 -14.04
CA LEU A 297 -26.22 3.72 -13.33
C LEU A 297 -24.88 3.83 -14.07
N PHE A 298 -24.36 5.06 -14.12
CA PHE A 298 -22.98 5.33 -14.46
C PHE A 298 -22.05 4.88 -13.34
N ASN A 299 -21.03 4.09 -13.67
CA ASN A 299 -20.05 3.58 -12.73
C ASN A 299 -18.64 4.01 -13.13
N CYS A 300 -17.85 4.41 -12.14
CA CYS A 300 -16.43 4.71 -12.27
C CYS A 300 -15.65 3.87 -11.26
N GLY A 301 -14.76 3.00 -11.74
CA GLY A 301 -14.05 2.05 -10.88
C GLY A 301 -14.93 0.88 -10.40
N PRO A 302 -14.42 0.01 -9.50
CA PRO A 302 -13.10 0.07 -8.85
C PRO A 302 -11.93 -0.29 -9.78
N GLU A 303 -12.21 -0.88 -10.94
CA GLU A 303 -11.21 -1.23 -11.95
C GLU A 303 -10.60 0.03 -12.59
N SER A 304 -9.28 0.00 -12.79
CA SER A 304 -8.47 1.10 -13.30
C SER A 304 -7.51 0.53 -14.33
N THR A 305 -7.31 1.27 -15.41
CA THR A 305 -6.33 0.93 -16.43
C THR A 305 -4.94 1.29 -15.94
N GLY A 306 -4.01 0.35 -16.05
CA GLY A 306 -2.58 0.58 -15.83
C GLY A 306 -1.91 1.32 -16.99
N ALA A 307 -0.62 1.07 -17.17
CA ALA A 307 0.12 1.52 -18.35
C ALA A 307 -0.15 0.65 -19.59
N ASP A 308 -0.68 -0.57 -19.41
CA ASP A 308 -1.06 -1.51 -20.46
C ASP A 308 -2.04 -2.59 -19.94
N PRO A 309 -3.27 -2.73 -20.48
CA PRO A 309 -3.90 -1.79 -21.39
C PRO A 309 -4.14 -0.45 -20.70
N SER A 310 -3.97 0.63 -21.46
CA SER A 310 -4.07 2.01 -20.96
C SER A 310 -5.35 2.68 -21.49
N PRO A 311 -5.75 3.86 -20.98
CA PRO A 311 -6.92 4.59 -21.45
C PRO A 311 -7.09 4.59 -22.98
N ALA A 312 -8.32 4.61 -23.47
CA ALA A 312 -8.60 4.51 -24.90
C ALA A 312 -7.84 5.58 -25.72
N CYS A 313 -7.77 6.81 -25.22
CA CYS A 313 -7.03 7.94 -25.80
C CYS A 313 -5.50 7.73 -25.89
N TYR A 314 -4.93 6.72 -25.25
CA TYR A 314 -3.49 6.46 -25.27
C TYR A 314 -3.07 5.49 -26.37
N ARG A 315 -4.01 5.09 -27.25
CA ARG A 315 -3.73 4.29 -28.46
C ARG A 315 -3.18 2.88 -28.18
N ARG A 316 -3.53 2.29 -27.03
CA ARG A 316 -3.15 0.90 -26.65
C ARG A 316 -4.35 -0.04 -26.46
N GLY A 317 -5.51 0.33 -26.98
CA GLY A 317 -6.68 -0.55 -27.03
C GLY A 317 -7.33 -0.85 -25.68
N GLY A 318 -7.09 -0.04 -24.65
CA GLY A 318 -7.76 -0.21 -23.37
C GLY A 318 -9.15 0.42 -23.30
N PRO A 319 -9.84 0.25 -22.16
CA PRO A 319 -11.21 0.70 -21.97
C PRO A 319 -11.30 2.21 -21.81
N LEU A 320 -12.54 2.68 -21.79
CA LEU A 320 -12.88 4.09 -21.60
C LEU A 320 -12.69 4.48 -20.12
N THR A 321 -12.00 5.59 -19.87
CA THR A 321 -11.63 6.06 -18.53
C THR A 321 -11.96 7.53 -18.27
N VAL A 322 -11.71 7.98 -17.04
CA VAL A 322 -11.84 9.38 -16.63
C VAL A 322 -10.97 10.32 -17.49
N THR A 323 -9.80 9.87 -17.94
CA THR A 323 -8.95 10.64 -18.86
C THR A 323 -9.63 10.84 -20.21
N ASP A 324 -10.27 9.81 -20.77
CA ASP A 324 -11.03 9.92 -22.03
C ASP A 324 -12.15 10.95 -21.93
N ALA A 325 -12.88 10.95 -20.81
CA ALA A 325 -13.97 11.89 -20.57
C ALA A 325 -13.46 13.34 -20.47
N ASN A 326 -12.37 13.57 -19.72
CA ASN A 326 -11.78 14.91 -19.61
C ASN A 326 -11.17 15.39 -20.94
N LEU A 327 -10.70 14.48 -21.80
CA LEU A 327 -10.24 14.80 -23.15
C LEU A 327 -11.40 15.28 -24.02
N LEU A 328 -12.52 14.55 -24.06
CA LEU A 328 -13.69 14.94 -24.87
C LEU A 328 -14.37 16.21 -24.38
N LEU A 329 -14.39 16.46 -23.06
CA LEU A 329 -14.91 17.71 -22.49
C LEU A 329 -13.97 18.91 -22.71
N GLY A 330 -12.83 18.73 -23.37
CA GLY A 330 -11.86 19.79 -23.63
C GLY A 330 -11.12 20.29 -22.37
N ARG A 331 -11.16 19.54 -21.28
CA ARG A 331 -10.41 19.86 -20.05
C ARG A 331 -8.94 19.49 -20.18
N ILE A 332 -8.62 18.52 -21.03
CA ILE A 332 -7.25 18.20 -21.44
C ILE A 332 -7.03 18.76 -22.83
N ILE A 333 -6.00 19.60 -22.98
CA ILE A 333 -5.61 20.17 -24.27
C ILE A 333 -4.45 19.34 -24.84
N PRO A 334 -4.65 18.55 -25.91
CA PRO A 334 -3.64 17.61 -26.41
C PRO A 334 -2.32 18.24 -26.81
N SER A 335 -2.33 19.50 -27.28
CA SER A 335 -1.13 20.22 -27.70
C SER A 335 -0.15 20.51 -26.55
N TYR A 336 -0.65 20.57 -25.32
CA TYR A 336 0.17 20.74 -24.11
C TYR A 336 0.50 19.42 -23.41
N PHE A 337 0.00 18.30 -23.94
CA PHE A 337 0.27 16.97 -23.39
C PHE A 337 1.48 16.34 -24.09
N PRO A 338 2.41 15.68 -23.38
CA PRO A 338 3.55 15.00 -23.99
C PRO A 338 3.10 13.94 -24.99
N LYS A 339 3.82 13.85 -26.11
CA LYS A 339 3.60 12.87 -27.17
C LYS A 339 4.35 11.57 -26.83
N ILE A 340 3.76 10.78 -25.94
CA ILE A 340 4.35 9.55 -25.40
C ILE A 340 3.41 8.34 -25.56
N PHE A 341 2.45 8.44 -26.47
CA PHE A 341 1.39 7.44 -26.66
C PHE A 341 1.59 6.66 -27.95
N GLY A 342 0.74 5.65 -28.15
CA GLY A 342 0.89 4.75 -29.29
C GLY A 342 1.88 3.63 -29.05
N LYS A 343 2.14 2.91 -30.14
CA LYS A 343 3.03 1.74 -30.15
C LYS A 343 4.49 2.15 -30.02
N ASP A 344 4.86 3.25 -30.68
CA ASP A 344 6.24 3.76 -30.74
C ASP A 344 6.51 4.88 -29.71
N ALA A 345 5.51 5.22 -28.89
CA ALA A 345 5.59 6.20 -27.80
C ALA A 345 5.98 7.62 -28.23
N ASP A 346 5.48 8.06 -29.39
CA ASP A 346 5.75 9.37 -30.01
C ASP A 346 4.47 10.07 -30.49
N GLU A 347 3.29 9.52 -30.20
CA GLU A 347 2.00 10.06 -30.64
C GLU A 347 1.30 10.89 -29.54
N SER A 348 0.42 11.81 -29.97
CA SER A 348 -0.46 12.57 -29.07
C SER A 348 -1.69 11.76 -28.67
N LEU A 349 -2.48 12.30 -27.74
CA LEU A 349 -3.77 11.73 -27.34
C LEU A 349 -4.71 11.57 -28.54
N ASP A 350 -5.47 10.49 -28.55
CA ASP A 350 -6.45 10.20 -29.59
C ASP A 350 -7.88 10.50 -29.11
N ALA A 351 -8.38 11.69 -29.46
CA ALA A 351 -9.74 12.09 -29.12
C ALA A 351 -10.80 11.30 -29.93
N ASP A 352 -10.48 10.86 -31.14
CA ASP A 352 -11.40 10.11 -31.99
C ASP A 352 -11.63 8.70 -31.43
N MET A 353 -10.59 8.07 -30.89
CA MET A 353 -10.73 6.80 -30.15
C MET A 353 -11.62 6.94 -28.92
N SER A 354 -11.42 7.99 -28.10
CA SER A 354 -12.30 8.26 -26.95
C SER A 354 -13.75 8.47 -27.40
N LYS A 355 -13.95 9.24 -28.48
CA LYS A 355 -15.26 9.53 -29.04
C LYS A 355 -15.96 8.25 -29.51
N ALA A 356 -15.29 7.41 -30.29
CA ALA A 356 -15.85 6.14 -30.77
C ALA A 356 -16.22 5.20 -29.61
N ALA A 357 -15.39 5.14 -28.56
CA ALA A 357 -15.69 4.37 -27.36
C ALA A 357 -16.91 4.92 -26.60
N PHE A 358 -17.04 6.24 -26.49
CA PHE A 358 -18.20 6.89 -25.87
C PHE A 358 -19.48 6.74 -26.70
N GLU A 359 -19.41 6.76 -28.03
CA GLU A 359 -20.54 6.50 -28.91
C GLU A 359 -21.10 5.09 -28.72
N LYS A 360 -20.21 4.10 -28.52
CA LYS A 360 -20.61 2.73 -28.18
C LYS A 360 -21.32 2.67 -26.83
N LEU A 361 -20.79 3.36 -25.82
CA LEU A 361 -21.42 3.43 -24.49
C LEU A 361 -22.77 4.18 -24.55
N ALA A 362 -22.85 5.25 -25.34
CA ALA A 362 -24.05 6.05 -25.50
C ALA A 362 -25.19 5.26 -26.13
N LYS A 363 -24.88 4.40 -27.10
CA LYS A 363 -25.86 3.46 -27.66
C LYS A 363 -26.44 2.55 -26.59
N GLN A 364 -25.60 1.96 -25.73
CA GLN A 364 -26.04 1.09 -24.63
C GLN A 364 -26.94 1.83 -23.63
N ILE A 365 -26.58 3.06 -23.26
CA ILE A 365 -27.34 3.87 -22.30
C ILE A 365 -28.71 4.25 -22.88
N ASN A 366 -28.75 4.70 -24.14
CA ASN A 366 -29.99 5.15 -24.77
C ASN A 366 -30.94 3.97 -25.07
N GLU A 367 -30.42 2.77 -25.29
CA GLU A 367 -31.22 1.53 -25.38
C GLU A 367 -31.88 1.17 -24.03
N ASP A 368 -31.20 1.43 -22.90
CA ASP A 368 -31.67 1.09 -21.54
C ASP A 368 -32.64 2.13 -20.94
N GLN A 369 -32.33 3.43 -21.09
CA GLN A 369 -32.99 4.50 -20.32
C GLN A 369 -34.32 5.01 -20.90
N HIS A 370 -34.78 4.51 -22.06
CA HIS A 370 -35.93 5.05 -22.82
C HIS A 370 -35.89 6.59 -22.98
N LYS A 371 -34.70 7.19 -22.96
CA LYS A 371 -34.41 8.60 -23.15
C LYS A 371 -33.22 8.72 -24.10
N HIS A 372 -33.20 9.78 -24.89
CA HIS A 372 -32.08 10.05 -25.79
C HIS A 372 -31.18 11.13 -25.17
N LEU A 373 -30.10 10.70 -24.54
CA LEU A 373 -29.06 11.59 -24.02
C LEU A 373 -28.04 11.88 -25.14
N GLY A 374 -27.62 13.13 -25.24
CA GLY A 374 -26.52 13.55 -26.11
C GLY A 374 -25.17 13.00 -25.63
N LEU A 375 -24.19 12.93 -26.54
CA LEU A 375 -22.85 12.44 -26.21
C LEU A 375 -22.21 13.27 -25.07
N ASP A 376 -22.31 14.59 -25.16
CA ASP A 376 -21.76 15.51 -24.16
C ASP A 376 -22.41 15.35 -22.79
N GLU A 377 -23.72 15.11 -22.75
CA GLU A 377 -24.46 14.86 -21.49
C GLU A 377 -24.00 13.56 -20.84
N ILE A 378 -23.76 12.52 -21.65
CA ILE A 378 -23.27 11.22 -21.19
C ILE A 378 -21.84 11.35 -20.64
N VAL A 379 -20.96 12.00 -21.39
CA VAL A 379 -19.56 12.23 -20.98
C VAL A 379 -19.52 13.06 -19.68
N TYR A 380 -20.32 14.13 -19.60
CA TYR A 380 -20.41 14.97 -18.41
C TYR A 380 -21.02 14.23 -17.21
N GLY A 381 -22.04 13.38 -17.46
CA GLY A 381 -22.67 12.54 -16.43
C GLY A 381 -21.68 11.59 -15.77
N CYS A 382 -20.83 10.92 -16.56
CA CYS A 382 -19.76 10.06 -16.06
C CYS A 382 -18.81 10.81 -15.10
N ILE A 383 -18.43 12.04 -15.44
CA ILE A 383 -17.52 12.87 -14.63
C ILE A 383 -18.19 13.45 -13.38
N SER A 384 -19.45 13.83 -13.49
CA SER A 384 -20.18 14.48 -12.40
C SER A 384 -20.36 13.52 -11.22
N GLY A 385 -20.64 12.24 -11.50
CA GLY A 385 -20.69 11.20 -10.46
C GLY A 385 -19.37 11.02 -9.71
N ILE A 386 -18.23 11.21 -10.39
CA ILE A 386 -16.90 11.08 -9.78
C ILE A 386 -16.63 12.21 -8.81
N THR A 387 -16.96 13.45 -9.18
CA THR A 387 -16.62 14.65 -8.39
C THR A 387 -17.26 14.63 -6.99
N VAL A 388 -18.43 13.99 -6.85
CA VAL A 388 -19.16 13.90 -5.58
C VAL A 388 -18.39 13.10 -4.52
N VAL A 389 -17.64 12.07 -4.92
CA VAL A 389 -16.96 11.16 -3.98
C VAL A 389 -15.79 11.85 -3.26
N PRO A 390 -14.83 12.50 -3.95
CA PRO A 390 -13.81 13.36 -3.36
C PRO A 390 -14.38 14.43 -2.43
N SER A 391 -15.37 15.20 -2.90
CA SER A 391 -15.93 16.30 -2.12
C SER A 391 -16.53 15.84 -0.80
N ARG A 392 -17.20 14.67 -0.78
CA ARG A 392 -17.74 14.08 0.44
C ARG A 392 -16.63 13.68 1.42
N ASN A 393 -15.55 13.08 0.94
CA ASN A 393 -14.45 12.62 1.80
C ASN A 393 -13.64 13.79 2.35
N ILE A 394 -13.39 14.83 1.54
CA ILE A 394 -12.79 16.07 2.03
C ILE A 394 -13.66 16.66 3.14
N LEU A 395 -14.97 16.76 2.92
CA LEU A 395 -15.90 17.31 3.92
C LEU A 395 -15.91 16.48 5.20
N MET A 396 -15.96 15.14 5.10
CA MET A 396 -15.93 14.26 6.28
C MET A 396 -14.68 14.45 7.12
N ALA A 397 -13.55 14.74 6.50
CA ALA A 397 -12.30 14.85 7.21
C ALA A 397 -11.95 16.31 7.60
N ILE A 398 -12.62 17.32 7.03
CA ILE A 398 -12.73 18.66 7.65
C ILE A 398 -13.58 18.59 8.93
N MET A 399 -14.60 17.73 8.97
CA MET A 399 -15.50 17.58 10.13
C MET A 399 -14.90 16.75 11.28
N ARG A 400 -13.74 16.13 11.10
CA ARG A 400 -13.02 15.33 12.11
C ARG A 400 -11.97 16.18 12.81
#